data_AF-A0A1Y3N5P5-F1
#
_entry.id   AF-A0A1Y3N5P5-F1
#
_cell.length_a   1.000
_cell.length_b   1.000
_cell.length_c   1.000
_cell.angle_alpha   90.00
_cell.angle_beta   90.00
_cell.angle_gamma   90.00
#
_symmetry.space_group_name_H-M   'P 1'
#
loop_
_entity.id
_entity.type
_entity.pdbx_description
1 polymer ?
#
loop_
_entity_poly.entity_id
_entity_poly.type
_entity_poly.pdbx_seq_one_letter_code
_entity_poly.pdbx_strand_id
1 'polypeptide(L)'
;LNHTLPKKFNNESVNVLTHFFYNILPPFASLVTIVFWSLIAPILDWTLYNHWNVQLHFLQHLFQSIFLLTDWYLISVPTNLNIAYPTVGVGITYLIFAHIYHAYTGNWIYKFLDTSNKYYIIIYVCVISFWTLLSIIFAKIQMKKNESHTKNSQKHDNKKEK
;
A
#
# COMPACT_ATOMS: atom_id res chain seq x y z
N LEU A 1 15.43 -24.60 -17.85
CA LEU A 1 14.12 -23.96 -18.10
C LEU A 1 13.87 -22.93 -17.00
N ASN A 2 13.91 -21.64 -17.32
CA ASN A 2 13.57 -20.58 -16.36
C ASN A 2 12.06 -20.63 -16.07
N HIS A 3 11.69 -21.03 -14.86
CA HIS A 3 10.30 -21.06 -14.37
C HIS A 3 9.77 -19.65 -14.09
N THR A 4 9.67 -18.81 -15.11
CA THR A 4 8.98 -17.51 -15.02
C THR A 4 7.63 -17.63 -15.70
N LEU A 5 6.57 -17.17 -15.02
CA LEU A 5 5.21 -17.06 -15.58
C LEU A 5 5.25 -16.34 -16.94
N PRO A 6 4.40 -16.73 -17.90
CA PRO A 6 4.38 -16.12 -19.23
C PRO A 6 4.15 -14.61 -19.11
N LYS A 7 4.98 -13.83 -19.81
CA LYS A 7 4.84 -12.37 -19.84
C LYS A 7 3.43 -12.02 -20.33
N LYS A 8 2.70 -11.23 -19.55
CA LYS A 8 1.34 -10.80 -19.93
C LYS A 8 1.36 -9.81 -21.09
N PHE A 9 2.44 -9.04 -21.21
CA PHE A 9 2.68 -8.10 -22.30
C PHE A 9 3.96 -8.45 -23.05
N ASN A 10 3.96 -8.25 -24.37
CA ASN A 10 5.13 -8.46 -25.21
C ASN A 10 6.23 -7.40 -24.93
N ASN A 11 5.84 -6.24 -24.38
CA ASN A 11 6.74 -5.16 -23.99
C ASN A 11 7.11 -5.27 -22.50
N GLU A 12 8.41 -5.44 -22.23
CA GLU A 12 8.95 -5.60 -20.88
C GLU A 12 8.73 -4.35 -20.00
N SER A 13 8.94 -3.16 -20.57
CA SER A 13 8.78 -1.90 -19.84
C SER A 13 7.33 -1.70 -19.38
N VAL A 14 6.36 -2.06 -20.22
CA VAL A 14 4.93 -2.01 -19.86
C VAL A 14 4.65 -2.99 -18.73
N ASN A 15 5.19 -4.21 -18.81
CA ASN A 15 5.00 -5.21 -17.77
C ASN A 15 5.58 -4.76 -16.42
N VAL A 16 6.80 -4.22 -16.41
CA VAL A 16 7.45 -3.67 -15.22
C VAL A 16 6.65 -2.49 -14.65
N LEU A 17 6.20 -1.57 -15.51
CA LEU A 17 5.42 -0.41 -15.10
C LEU A 17 4.08 -0.80 -14.47
N THR A 18 3.37 -1.75 -15.09
CA THR A 18 2.12 -2.30 -14.56
C THR A 18 2.35 -2.93 -13.18
N HIS A 19 3.41 -3.73 -13.02
CA HIS A 19 3.77 -4.29 -11.72
C HIS A 19 4.13 -3.22 -10.69
N PHE A 20 4.81 -2.14 -11.09
CA PHE A 20 5.12 -1.04 -10.20
C PHE A 20 3.84 -0.36 -9.67
N PHE A 21 2.92 0.03 -10.56
CA PHE A 21 1.66 0.68 -10.16
C PHE A 21 0.79 -0.21 -9.26
N TYR A 22 0.62 -1.48 -9.61
CA TYR A 22 -0.20 -2.40 -8.80
C TYR A 22 0.41 -2.71 -7.44
N ASN A 23 1.71 -2.50 -7.25
CA ASN A 23 2.33 -2.67 -5.94
C ASN A 23 2.39 -1.37 -5.11
N ILE A 24 2.15 -0.22 -5.72
CA ILE A 24 2.21 1.10 -5.06
C ILE A 24 0.83 1.61 -4.64
N LEU A 25 -0.18 1.44 -5.49
CA LEU A 25 -1.53 1.93 -5.24
C LEU A 25 -2.17 1.35 -3.96
N PRO A 26 -2.06 0.04 -3.68
CA PRO A 26 -2.73 -0.55 -2.51
C PRO A 26 -2.11 -0.10 -1.17
N PRO A 27 -0.77 -0.01 -1.05
CA PRO A 27 -0.16 0.63 0.12
C PRO A 27 -0.51 2.10 0.28
N PHE A 28 -0.57 2.88 -0.80
CA PHE A 28 -1.05 4.27 -0.74
C PHE A 28 -2.50 4.34 -0.24
N ALA A 29 -3.38 3.48 -0.75
CA ALA A 29 -4.76 3.43 -0.32
C ALA A 29 -4.88 3.06 1.17
N SER A 30 -4.10 2.07 1.61
CA SER A 30 -4.02 1.68 3.02
C SER A 30 -3.52 2.82 3.90
N LEU A 31 -2.50 3.56 3.44
CA LEU A 31 -1.95 4.73 4.12
C LEU A 31 -3.01 5.79 4.31
N VAL A 32 -3.66 6.21 3.22
CA VAL A 32 -4.68 7.25 3.24
C VAL A 32 -5.83 6.84 4.15
N THR A 33 -6.27 5.58 4.09
CA THR A 33 -7.34 5.07 4.96
C THR A 33 -6.93 5.08 6.43
N ILE A 34 -5.74 4.57 6.78
CA ILE A 34 -5.27 4.56 8.17
C ILE A 34 -5.16 5.99 8.69
N VAL A 35 -4.50 6.88 7.94
CA VAL A 35 -4.32 8.28 8.33
C VAL A 35 -5.66 8.98 8.48
N PHE A 36 -6.58 8.77 7.53
CA PHE A 36 -7.91 9.34 7.60
C PHE A 36 -8.64 8.90 8.87
N TRP A 37 -8.76 7.60 9.10
CA TRP A 37 -9.53 7.06 10.23
C TRP A 37 -8.90 7.30 11.59
N SER A 38 -7.57 7.20 11.70
CA SER A 38 -6.88 7.30 12.99
C SER A 38 -6.54 8.72 13.41
N LEU A 39 -6.33 9.63 12.45
CA LEU A 39 -5.77 10.95 12.73
C LEU A 39 -6.69 12.09 12.29
N ILE A 40 -7.30 12.00 11.11
CA ILE A 40 -8.09 13.10 10.54
C ILE A 40 -9.54 13.06 11.03
N ALA A 41 -10.22 11.91 10.90
CA ALA A 41 -11.62 11.72 11.24
C ALA A 41 -11.97 12.08 12.71
N PRO A 42 -11.13 11.81 13.73
CA PRO A 42 -11.42 12.19 15.10
C PRO A 42 -11.33 13.69 15.37
N ILE A 43 -10.59 14.45 14.54
CA ILE A 43 -10.34 15.88 14.74
C ILE A 43 -11.24 16.73 13.84
N LEU A 44 -11.88 16.13 12.83
CA LEU A 44 -12.80 16.83 11.95
C LEU A 44 -14.01 17.34 12.73
N ASP A 45 -14.31 18.62 12.56
CA ASP A 45 -15.58 19.17 12.98
C ASP A 45 -16.67 18.77 11.98
N TRP A 46 -17.30 17.64 12.23
CA TRP A 46 -18.36 17.08 11.40
C TRP A 46 -19.61 17.98 11.33
N THR A 47 -19.76 18.96 12.22
CA THR A 47 -20.91 19.88 12.22
C THR A 47 -20.86 20.87 11.05
N LEU A 48 -19.67 21.12 10.49
CA LEU A 48 -19.47 21.98 9.32
C LEU A 48 -19.83 21.28 8.00
N TYR A 49 -20.07 19.98 8.02
CA TYR A 49 -20.37 19.18 6.83
C TYR A 49 -21.85 18.76 6.82
N ASN A 50 -22.48 18.80 5.66
CA ASN A 50 -23.80 18.20 5.51
C ASN A 50 -23.71 16.67 5.61
N HIS A 51 -24.81 16.03 6.00
CA HIS A 51 -24.85 14.58 6.20
C HIS A 51 -24.39 13.78 4.96
N TRP A 52 -24.72 14.26 3.75
CA TRP A 52 -24.33 13.64 2.49
C TRP A 52 -22.82 13.67 2.26
N ASN A 53 -22.15 14.77 2.56
CA ASN A 53 -20.70 14.92 2.43
C ASN A 53 -19.98 14.00 3.43
N VAL A 54 -20.48 13.90 4.66
CA VAL A 54 -19.93 12.98 5.66
C VAL A 54 -20.01 11.53 5.17
N GLN A 55 -21.17 11.13 4.64
CA GLN A 55 -21.33 9.80 4.05
C GLN A 55 -20.41 9.58 2.85
N LEU A 56 -20.24 10.57 1.97
CA LEU A 56 -19.35 10.48 0.81
C LEU A 56 -17.89 10.33 1.22
N HIS A 57 -17.41 11.09 2.21
CA HIS A 57 -16.07 10.95 2.76
C HIS A 57 -15.86 9.57 3.41
N PHE A 58 -16.84 9.12 4.20
CA PHE A 58 -16.84 7.79 4.80
C PHE A 58 -16.74 6.70 3.73
N LEU A 59 -17.63 6.77 2.73
CA LEU A 59 -17.73 5.80 1.65
C LEU A 59 -16.45 5.79 0.82
N GLN A 60 -15.95 6.97 0.43
CA GLN A 60 -14.73 7.10 -0.36
C GLN A 60 -13.54 6.47 0.37
N HIS A 61 -13.23 6.89 1.60
CA HIS A 61 -12.03 6.43 2.29
C HIS A 61 -12.09 4.97 2.76
N LEU A 62 -13.30 4.43 3.00
CA LEU A 62 -13.50 3.03 3.34
C LEU A 62 -13.49 2.13 2.09
N PHE A 63 -14.32 2.45 1.08
CA PHE A 63 -14.44 1.60 -0.09
C PHE A 63 -13.23 1.70 -1.03
N GLN A 64 -12.54 2.84 -1.10
CA GLN A 64 -11.33 2.97 -1.90
C GLN A 64 -10.22 2.03 -1.42
N SER A 65 -10.01 1.89 -0.11
CA SER A 65 -9.04 0.91 0.40
C SER A 65 -9.51 -0.52 0.22
N ILE A 66 -10.79 -0.82 0.49
CA ILE A 66 -11.34 -2.17 0.30
C ILE A 66 -11.19 -2.61 -1.16
N PHE A 67 -11.59 -1.77 -2.13
CA PHE A 67 -11.51 -2.12 -3.54
C PHE A 67 -10.07 -2.23 -4.02
N LEU A 68 -9.16 -1.32 -3.64
CA LEU A 68 -7.76 -1.40 -4.05
C LEU A 68 -7.02 -2.59 -3.40
N LEU A 69 -7.33 -2.94 -2.16
CA LEU A 69 -6.78 -4.12 -1.50
C LEU A 69 -7.34 -5.42 -2.09
N THR A 70 -8.63 -5.42 -2.45
CA THR A 70 -9.27 -6.55 -3.11
C THR A 70 -8.68 -6.76 -4.50
N ASP A 71 -8.56 -5.70 -5.31
CA ASP A 71 -7.96 -5.76 -6.64
C ASP A 71 -6.51 -6.23 -6.56
N TRP A 72 -5.72 -5.67 -5.64
CA TRP A 72 -4.37 -6.14 -5.35
C TRP A 72 -4.31 -7.62 -4.98
N TYR A 73 -5.20 -8.07 -4.10
CA TYR A 73 -5.24 -9.47 -3.67
C TYR A 73 -5.63 -10.40 -4.83
N LEU A 74 -6.53 -9.97 -5.71
CA LEU A 74 -7.00 -10.76 -6.85
C LEU A 74 -5.95 -10.82 -7.98
N ILE A 75 -5.14 -9.78 -8.17
CA ILE A 75 -4.12 -9.76 -9.21
C ILE A 75 -2.98 -10.69 -8.84
N SER A 76 -2.71 -11.69 -9.69
CA SER A 76 -1.52 -12.53 -9.59
C SER A 76 -0.33 -11.84 -10.25
N VAL A 77 0.48 -11.15 -9.44
CA VAL A 77 1.79 -10.64 -9.85
C VAL A 77 2.85 -11.65 -9.43
N PRO A 78 3.79 -12.11 -10.28
CA PRO A 78 4.94 -12.87 -9.81
C PRO A 78 5.69 -12.08 -8.74
N THR A 79 5.66 -12.58 -7.51
CA THR A 79 6.17 -11.83 -6.35
C THR A 79 7.39 -12.44 -5.70
N ASN A 80 8.33 -11.56 -5.35
CA ASN A 80 9.44 -11.82 -4.44
C ASN A 80 9.47 -10.72 -3.36
N LEU A 81 10.33 -10.85 -2.35
CA LEU A 81 10.45 -9.85 -1.28
C LEU A 81 10.90 -8.47 -1.78
N ASN A 82 11.53 -8.37 -2.96
CA ASN A 82 12.00 -7.08 -3.50
C ASN A 82 10.83 -6.14 -3.85
N ILE A 83 9.61 -6.67 -3.96
CA ILE A 83 8.40 -5.88 -4.15
C ILE A 83 8.05 -5.07 -2.90
N ALA A 84 8.63 -5.40 -1.73
CA ALA A 84 8.50 -4.54 -0.56
C ALA A 84 9.17 -3.17 -0.75
N TYR A 85 10.22 -3.05 -1.57
CA TYR A 85 10.95 -1.78 -1.76
C TYR A 85 10.07 -0.62 -2.28
N PRO A 86 9.32 -0.75 -3.40
CA PRO A 86 8.44 0.31 -3.84
C PRO A 86 7.42 0.68 -2.77
N THR A 87 6.90 -0.30 -2.02
CA THR A 87 5.95 -0.06 -0.93
C THR A 87 6.54 0.71 0.25
N VAL A 88 7.76 0.39 0.66
CA VAL A 88 8.50 1.18 1.66
C VAL A 88 8.77 2.59 1.14
N GLY A 89 9.12 2.71 -0.14
CA GLY A 89 9.31 3.99 -0.82
C GLY A 89 8.09 4.90 -0.73
N VAL A 90 6.88 4.35 -0.82
CA VAL A 90 5.62 5.10 -0.61
C VAL A 90 5.55 5.70 0.78
N GLY A 91 5.83 4.90 1.82
CA GLY A 91 5.82 5.36 3.21
C GLY A 91 6.86 6.46 3.47
N ILE A 92 8.05 6.35 2.87
CA ILE A 92 9.11 7.38 2.96
C ILE A 92 8.71 8.65 2.20
N THR A 93 8.17 8.51 0.99
CA THR A 93 7.72 9.66 0.16
C THR A 93 6.67 10.49 0.89
N TYR A 94 5.80 9.83 1.66
CA TYR A 94 4.81 10.51 2.49
C TYR A 94 5.44 11.39 3.59
N LEU A 95 6.50 10.90 4.26
CA LEU A 95 7.24 11.71 5.23
C LEU A 95 7.87 12.93 4.55
N ILE A 96 8.47 12.75 3.37
CA ILE A 96 9.06 13.85 2.59
C ILE A 96 7.98 14.91 2.28
N PHE A 97 6.80 14.49 1.83
CA PHE A 97 5.69 15.40 1.55
C PHE A 97 5.26 16.20 2.79
N ALA A 98 5.18 15.57 3.96
CA ALA A 98 4.83 16.25 5.19
C ALA A 98 5.84 17.36 5.56
N HIS A 99 7.14 17.14 5.30
CA HIS A 99 8.18 18.15 5.52
C HIS A 99 8.09 19.29 4.53
N ILE A 100 7.89 18.99 3.24
CA ILE A 100 7.72 20.02 2.20
C ILE A 100 6.54 20.94 2.55
N TYR A 101 5.42 20.36 2.97
CA TYR A 101 4.26 21.14 3.39
C TYR A 101 4.54 22.01 4.62
N HIS A 102 5.20 21.46 5.64
CA HIS A 102 5.56 22.21 6.84
C HIS A 102 6.50 23.38 6.51
N ALA A 103 7.51 23.14 5.68
CA ALA A 103 8.42 24.18 5.23
C ALA A 103 7.71 25.30 4.46
N TYR A 104 6.67 24.98 3.68
CA TYR A 104 5.92 25.98 2.91
C TYR A 104 4.88 26.76 3.75
N THR A 105 4.17 26.09 4.65
CA THR A 105 3.03 26.67 5.38
C THR A 105 3.34 27.09 6.81
N GLY A 106 4.49 26.69 7.36
CA GLY A 106 4.81 26.81 8.78
C GLY A 106 4.02 25.86 9.68
N ASN A 107 3.03 25.13 9.14
CA ASN A 107 2.14 24.26 9.90
C ASN A 107 2.40 22.80 9.57
N TRP A 108 2.40 21.93 10.58
CA TRP A 108 2.46 20.49 10.34
C TRP A 108 1.09 19.98 9.88
N ILE A 109 1.04 19.24 8.77
CA ILE A 109 -0.16 18.47 8.40
C ILE A 109 -0.53 17.52 9.54
N TYR A 110 0.50 16.93 10.15
CA TYR A 110 0.37 15.93 11.20
C TYR A 110 1.15 16.36 12.44
N LYS A 111 0.45 16.70 13.52
CA LYS A 111 1.07 17.15 14.77
C LYS A 111 2.06 16.14 15.37
N PHE A 112 1.90 14.84 15.12
CA PHE A 112 2.84 13.83 15.61
C PHE A 112 4.19 13.83 14.86
N LEU A 113 4.26 14.42 13.66
CA LEU A 113 5.51 14.59 12.92
C LEU A 113 6.30 15.83 13.35
N ASP A 114 5.75 16.62 14.27
CA ASP A 114 6.39 17.84 14.76
C ASP A 114 7.72 17.54 15.46
N THR A 115 8.79 18.10 14.89
CA THR A 115 10.16 17.97 15.40
C THR A 115 10.37 18.70 16.73
N SER A 116 9.45 19.57 17.15
CA SER A 116 9.46 20.17 18.48
C SER A 116 9.13 19.15 19.59
N ASN A 117 8.50 18.03 19.25
CA ASN A 117 8.17 16.98 20.20
C ASN A 117 9.43 16.23 20.66
N LYS A 118 9.63 16.09 21.97
CA LYS A 118 10.77 15.34 22.56
C LYS A 118 10.93 13.91 22.01
N TYR A 119 9.84 13.29 21.56
CA TYR A 119 9.82 11.92 21.05
C TYR A 119 9.83 11.82 19.51
N TYR A 120 10.10 12.92 18.79
CA TYR A 120 10.01 12.94 17.32
C TYR A 120 10.82 11.81 16.66
N ILE A 121 12.05 11.54 17.12
CA ILE A 121 12.90 10.45 16.58
C ILE A 121 12.20 9.10 16.70
N ILE A 122 11.64 8.80 17.88
CA ILE A 122 10.95 7.53 18.13
C ILE A 122 9.72 7.42 17.22
N ILE A 123 8.96 8.50 17.08
CA ILE A 123 7.79 8.53 16.20
C ILE A 123 8.20 8.23 14.75
N TYR A 124 9.28 8.82 14.26
CA TYR A 124 9.77 8.59 12.90
C TYR A 124 10.23 7.15 12.69
N VAL A 125 11.00 6.60 13.64
CA VAL A 125 11.42 5.19 13.61
C VAL A 125 10.21 4.27 13.60
N CYS A 126 9.19 4.54 14.43
CA CYS A 126 7.95 3.78 14.45
C CYS A 126 7.20 3.85 13.11
N VAL A 127 7.08 5.03 12.49
CA VAL A 127 6.42 5.19 11.19
C VAL A 127 7.17 4.42 10.10
N ILE A 128 8.48 4.57 9.99
CA ILE A 128 9.29 3.87 8.98
C ILE A 128 9.22 2.36 9.18
N SER A 129 9.33 1.91 10.43
CA SER A 129 9.28 0.49 10.79
C SER A 129 7.90 -0.10 10.53
N PHE A 130 6.83 0.63 10.83
CA PHE A 130 5.46 0.25 10.50
C PHE A 130 5.30 0.03 8.99
N TRP A 131 5.72 0.98 8.15
CA TRP A 131 5.63 0.84 6.70
C TRP A 131 6.48 -0.30 6.15
N THR A 132 7.66 -0.51 6.73
CA THR A 132 8.55 -1.62 6.35
C THR A 132 7.92 -2.97 6.68
N LEU A 133 7.41 -3.15 7.90
CA LEU A 133 6.75 -4.38 8.32
C LEU A 133 5.50 -4.65 7.49
N LEU A 134 4.68 -3.62 7.27
CA LEU A 134 3.49 -3.71 6.42
C LEU A 134 3.88 -4.20 5.01
N SER A 135 4.88 -3.59 4.39
CA SER A 135 5.38 -3.96 3.05
C SER A 135 5.81 -5.42 2.97
N ILE A 136 6.54 -5.90 3.98
CA ILE A 136 7.00 -7.29 4.07
C ILE A 136 5.80 -8.24 4.19
N ILE A 137 4.81 -7.89 5.01
CA ILE A 137 3.58 -8.69 5.17
C ILE A 137 2.84 -8.80 3.84
N PHE A 138 2.63 -7.67 3.15
CA PHE A 138 2.01 -7.63 1.83
C PHE A 138 2.76 -8.53 0.82
N ALA A 139 4.08 -8.42 0.75
CA ALA A 139 4.91 -9.25 -0.12
C ALA A 139 4.78 -10.75 0.22
N LYS A 140 4.81 -11.12 1.51
CA LYS A 140 4.65 -12.51 1.97
C LYS A 140 3.29 -13.10 1.61
N ILE A 141 2.22 -12.34 1.73
CA ILE A 141 0.86 -12.78 1.36
C ILE A 141 0.83 -13.15 -0.14
N GLN A 142 1.38 -12.30 -1.00
CA GLN A 142 1.40 -12.57 -2.44
C GLN A 142 2.32 -13.74 -2.82
N MET A 143 3.48 -13.87 -2.16
CA MET A 143 4.37 -15.02 -2.36
C MET A 143 3.65 -16.32 -2.04
N LYS A 144 2.97 -16.39 -0.89
CA LYS A 144 2.20 -17.56 -0.47
C LYS A 144 1.07 -17.88 -1.46
N LYS A 145 0.39 -16.85 -1.99
CA LYS A 145 -0.65 -17.00 -3.02
C LYS A 145 -0.08 -17.61 -4.30
N ASN A 146 1.05 -17.11 -4.78
CA ASN A 146 1.70 -17.58 -6.00
C ASN A 146 2.24 -19.01 -5.87
N GLU A 147 2.81 -19.36 -4.72
CA GLU A 147 3.22 -20.74 -4.42
C GLU A 147 2.04 -21.72 -4.49
N SER A 148 0.89 -21.32 -3.93
CA SER A 148 -0.34 -22.12 -3.99
C SER A 148 -0.80 -22.35 -5.43
N HIS A 149 -0.80 -21.31 -6.26
CA HIS A 149 -1.19 -21.44 -7.68
C HIS A 149 -0.24 -22.38 -8.44
N THR A 150 1.07 -22.23 -8.23
CA THR A 150 2.09 -23.03 -8.92
C THR A 150 1.97 -24.52 -8.55
N LYS A 151 1.78 -24.83 -7.27
CA LYS A 151 1.57 -26.21 -6.78
C LYS A 151 0.31 -26.84 -7.38
N ASN A 152 -0.78 -26.07 -7.50
CA ASN A 152 -2.03 -26.56 -8.08
C ASN A 152 -1.90 -26.85 -9.59
N SER A 153 -1.20 -26.00 -10.34
CA SER A 153 -0.91 -26.24 -11.76
C SER A 153 -0.08 -27.52 -11.98
N GLN A 154 1.02 -27.69 -11.24
CA GLN A 154 1.86 -28.89 -11.35
C GLN A 154 1.09 -30.19 -11.04
N LYS A 155 0.20 -30.15 -10.04
CA LYS A 155 -0.65 -31.31 -9.70
C LYS A 155 -1.63 -31.66 -10.83
N HIS A 156 -2.11 -30.66 -11.56
CA HIS A 156 -3.04 -30.84 -12.67
C HIS A 156 -2.34 -31.42 -13.90
N ASP A 157 -1.11 -30.99 -14.20
CA ASP A 157 -0.33 -31.50 -15.33
C ASP A 157 0.10 -32.96 -15.10
N ASN A 158 0.60 -33.29 -13.89
CA ASN A 158 0.93 -34.66 -13.50
C ASN A 158 -0.27 -35.63 -13.51
N LYS A 159 -1.50 -35.11 -13.47
CA LYS A 159 -2.73 -35.91 -13.55
C LYS A 159 -3.20 -36.12 -15.00
N LYS A 160 -2.78 -35.27 -15.94
CA LYS A 160 -3.05 -35.45 -17.38
C LYS A 160 -2.07 -36.41 -18.06
N GLU A 161 -0.88 -36.57 -17.50
CA GLU A 161 0.15 -37.49 -17.99
C GLU A 161 -0.03 -38.95 -17.51
N LYS A 162 -1.00 -39.21 -16.63
CA LYS A 162 -1.39 -40.55 -16.18
C LYS A 162 -2.71 -40.98 -16.79
#